data_AF-A0A5P9C9G8-F1
#
_entry.id   AF-A0A5P9C9G8-F1
#
_cell.length_a   1.000
_cell.length_b   1.000
_cell.length_c   1.000
_cell.angle_alpha   90.00
_cell.angle_beta   90.00
_cell.angle_gamma   90.00
#
_symmetry.space_group_name_H-M   'P 1'
#
loop_
_entity.id
_entity.type
_entity.pdbx_description
1 polymer ?
#
loop_
_entity_poly.entity_id
_entity_poly.type
_entity_poly.pdbx_seq_one_letter_code
_entity_poly.pdbx_strand_id
1 'polypeptide(L)'
;MKSLSQYLRQPHPANCDCSVCWLNRNWEPPKPAASPSTPCTECRPAQWRVVDGRICVTAASYCEKHTPSNRPPKYWHVVSDTGKPTPFVPLREPFELVG
;
A
#
# COMPACT_ATOMS: atom_id res chain seq x y z
N MET A 1 34.27 -28.95 9.76
CA MET A 1 33.71 -27.58 9.85
C MET A 1 32.23 -27.70 10.17
N LYS A 2 31.74 -27.04 11.23
CA LYS A 2 30.30 -27.06 11.57
C LYS A 2 29.54 -26.24 10.53
N SER A 3 28.49 -26.80 9.94
CA SER A 3 27.70 -26.11 8.92
C SER A 3 26.84 -25.02 9.54
N LEU A 4 26.56 -23.94 8.79
CA LEU A 4 25.71 -22.83 9.27
C LEU A 4 24.33 -23.31 9.76
N SER A 5 23.78 -24.36 9.13
CA SER A 5 22.52 -24.99 9.52
C SER A 5 22.52 -25.57 10.94
N GLN A 6 23.70 -25.90 11.47
CA GLN A 6 23.87 -26.43 12.83
C GLN A 6 23.76 -25.33 13.89
N TYR A 7 24.09 -24.08 13.56
CA TYR A 7 24.01 -22.94 14.49
C TYR A 7 22.60 -22.35 14.59
N LEU A 8 21.82 -22.36 13.50
CA LEU A 8 20.51 -21.69 13.42
C LEU A 8 19.42 -22.30 14.31
N ARG A 9 19.65 -23.46 14.93
CA ARG A 9 18.65 -24.18 15.74
C ARG A 9 19.17 -24.60 17.13
N GLN A 10 20.31 -24.05 17.56
CA GLN A 10 20.78 -24.36 18.90
C GLN A 10 19.91 -23.64 19.94
N PRO A 11 19.48 -24.33 21.01
CA PRO A 11 18.80 -23.68 22.10
C PRO A 11 19.75 -22.67 22.74
N HIS A 12 19.25 -21.46 22.94
CA HIS A 12 19.98 -20.43 23.68
C HIS A 12 19.87 -20.70 25.19
N PRO A 13 20.88 -20.31 25.99
CA PRO A 13 20.78 -20.37 27.45
C PRO A 13 19.62 -19.49 27.95
N ALA A 14 19.02 -19.86 29.08
CA ALA A 14 17.80 -19.22 29.60
C ALA A 14 17.92 -17.70 29.80
N ASN A 15 19.13 -17.23 30.10
CA ASN A 15 19.52 -15.84 30.32
C ASN A 15 20.32 -15.25 29.14
N CYS A 16 20.10 -15.73 27.91
CA CYS A 16 20.74 -15.14 26.74
C CYS A 16 20.18 -13.73 26.47
N ASP A 17 21.08 -12.76 26.25
CA ASP A 17 20.75 -11.37 25.91
C ASP A 17 21.13 -11.02 24.46
N CYS A 18 21.16 -11.99 23.56
CA CYS A 18 21.26 -11.69 22.13
C CYS A 18 19.99 -10.94 21.67
N SER A 19 20.11 -10.18 20.58
CA SER A 19 19.02 -9.35 20.06
C SER A 19 17.70 -10.12 19.86
N VAL A 20 17.77 -11.37 19.41
CA VAL A 20 16.59 -12.23 19.17
C VAL A 20 15.94 -12.70 20.47
N CYS A 21 16.73 -13.19 21.45
CA CYS A 21 16.21 -13.65 22.73
C CYS A 21 15.66 -12.50 23.56
N TRP A 22 16.34 -11.34 23.53
CA TRP A 22 15.85 -10.13 24.18
C TRP A 22 14.54 -9.66 23.55
N LEU A 23 14.44 -9.63 22.22
CA LEU A 23 13.22 -9.25 21.53
C LEU A 23 12.09 -10.23 21.86
N ASN A 24 12.29 -11.53 21.78
CA ASN A 24 11.25 -12.50 22.17
C ASN A 24 10.78 -12.38 23.63
N ARG A 25 11.67 -11.98 24.55
CA ARG A 25 11.34 -11.78 25.97
C ARG A 25 10.57 -10.49 26.22
N ASN A 26 10.88 -9.41 25.50
CA ASN A 26 10.38 -8.06 25.77
C ASN A 26 9.41 -7.54 24.70
N TRP A 27 9.21 -8.26 23.60
CA TRP A 27 8.30 -7.89 22.54
C TRP A 27 6.87 -8.06 23.01
N GLU A 28 6.23 -6.94 23.30
CA GLU A 28 4.78 -6.88 23.36
C GLU A 28 4.27 -6.74 21.92
N PRO A 29 3.39 -7.64 21.45
CA PRO A 29 2.73 -7.42 20.18
C PRO A 29 2.02 -6.06 20.27
N PRO A 30 2.18 -5.17 19.27
CA PRO A 30 1.46 -3.93 19.27
C PRO A 30 -0.02 -4.28 19.43
N LYS A 31 -0.68 -3.68 20.43
CA LYS A 31 -2.14 -3.78 20.54
C LYS A 31 -2.67 -3.44 19.15
N PRO A 32 -3.43 -4.33 18.48
CA PRO A 32 -4.07 -3.95 17.24
C PRO A 32 -4.82 -2.67 17.58
N ALA A 33 -4.45 -1.57 16.93
CA ALA A 33 -5.18 -0.33 17.10
C ALA A 33 -6.62 -0.72 16.77
N ALA A 34 -7.52 -0.65 17.76
CA ALA A 34 -8.93 -0.67 17.47
C ALA A 34 -9.11 0.42 16.43
N SER A 35 -9.41 0.01 15.19
CA SER A 35 -9.48 0.91 14.05
C SER A 35 -10.25 2.16 14.50
N PRO A 36 -9.65 3.37 14.48
CA PRO A 36 -10.26 4.57 15.06
C PRO A 36 -11.52 5.02 14.31
N SER A 37 -11.95 4.27 13.30
CA SER A 37 -13.29 4.36 12.75
C SER A 37 -14.30 3.91 13.79
N THR A 38 -14.64 4.80 14.73
CA THR A 38 -15.97 4.81 15.33
C THR A 38 -16.94 4.84 14.15
N PRO A 39 -17.72 3.77 13.91
CA PRO A 39 -18.60 3.72 12.74
C PRO A 39 -19.58 4.87 12.88
N CYS A 40 -19.53 5.80 11.93
CA CYS A 40 -20.48 6.89 11.87
C CYS A 40 -21.87 6.27 11.66
N THR A 41 -22.81 6.56 12.55
CA THR A 41 -24.19 6.05 12.50
C THR A 41 -24.98 6.57 11.30
N GLU A 42 -24.50 7.67 10.68
CA GLU A 42 -25.14 8.32 9.53
C GLU A 42 -24.53 7.88 8.19
N CYS A 43 -23.28 7.41 8.19
CA CYS A 43 -22.64 6.92 6.97
C CYS A 43 -23.07 5.48 6.68
N ARG A 44 -23.37 5.18 5.42
CA ARG A 44 -23.66 3.83 4.95
C ARG A 44 -22.69 3.45 3.82
N PRO A 45 -21.99 2.32 3.91
CA PRO A 45 -21.13 1.85 2.83
C PRO A 45 -21.99 1.45 1.62
N ALA A 46 -21.36 1.38 0.45
CA ALA A 46 -22.00 0.81 -0.73
C ALA A 46 -22.29 -0.66 -0.47
N GLN A 47 -23.48 -1.11 -0.88
CA GLN A 47 -23.93 -2.48 -0.70
C GLN A 47 -24.40 -3.05 -2.02
N TRP A 48 -24.09 -4.32 -2.26
CA TRP A 48 -24.62 -5.07 -3.39
C TRP A 48 -25.45 -6.22 -2.84
N ARG A 49 -26.57 -6.51 -3.48
CA ARG A 49 -27.47 -7.61 -3.11
C ARG A 49 -28.16 -8.16 -4.35
N VAL A 50 -28.56 -9.42 -4.30
CA VAL A 50 -29.43 -10.02 -5.31
C VAL A 50 -30.86 -9.96 -4.80
N VAL A 51 -31.75 -9.27 -5.53
CA VAL A 51 -33.19 -9.18 -5.24
C VAL A 51 -33.92 -9.72 -6.46
N ASP A 52 -34.73 -10.77 -6.27
CA ASP A 52 -35.50 -11.43 -7.34
C ASP A 52 -34.65 -11.80 -8.57
N GLY A 53 -33.44 -12.32 -8.33
CA GLY A 53 -32.50 -12.73 -9.38
C GLY A 53 -31.79 -11.57 -10.09
N ARG A 54 -32.02 -10.32 -9.69
CA ARG A 54 -31.34 -9.13 -10.22
C ARG A 54 -30.31 -8.61 -9.25
N ILE A 55 -29.16 -8.18 -9.78
CA ILE A 55 -28.14 -7.49 -8.98
C ILE A 55 -28.60 -6.05 -8.75
N CYS A 56 -28.79 -5.69 -7.48
CA CYS A 56 -29.08 -4.34 -7.04
C CYS A 56 -27.89 -3.79 -6.27
N VAL A 57 -27.43 -2.61 -6.67
CA VAL A 57 -26.35 -1.88 -5.99
C VAL A 57 -26.95 -0.64 -5.32
N THR A 58 -26.70 -0.50 -4.02
CA THR A 58 -26.99 0.70 -3.24
C THR A 58 -25.70 1.49 -3.11
N ALA A 59 -25.71 2.75 -3.56
CA ALA A 59 -24.56 3.63 -3.44
C ALA A 59 -24.23 3.92 -1.97
N ALA A 60 -22.97 4.25 -1.69
CA ALA A 60 -22.57 4.73 -0.38
C ALA A 60 -23.20 6.10 -0.09
N SER A 61 -23.58 6.35 1.17
CA SER A 61 -24.03 7.65 1.65
C SER A 61 -23.11 8.13 2.76
N TYR A 62 -22.71 9.40 2.69
CA TYR A 62 -21.79 10.02 3.65
C TYR A 62 -22.49 11.20 4.33
N CYS A 63 -22.30 11.37 5.64
CA CYS A 63 -22.69 12.59 6.33
C CYS A 63 -21.75 13.74 5.96
N GLU A 64 -22.12 15.00 6.22
CA GLU A 64 -21.31 16.18 5.86
C GLU A 64 -19.85 16.10 6.33
N LYS A 65 -19.61 15.56 7.54
CA LYS A 65 -18.26 15.36 8.10
C LYS A 65 -17.39 14.37 7.31
N HIS A 66 -18.02 13.42 6.62
CA HIS A 66 -17.36 12.34 5.91
C HIS A 66 -17.58 12.42 4.40
N THR A 67 -18.29 13.44 3.91
CA THR A 67 -18.41 13.72 2.50
C THR A 67 -17.01 13.94 1.95
N PRO A 68 -16.52 13.07 1.05
CA PRO A 68 -15.22 13.31 0.44
C PRO A 68 -15.23 14.67 -0.25
N SER A 69 -14.14 15.42 -0.14
CA SER A 69 -14.01 16.63 -0.95
C SER A 69 -14.19 16.28 -2.42
N ASN A 70 -14.74 17.20 -3.21
CA ASN A 70 -14.81 17.00 -4.65
C ASN A 70 -13.40 16.76 -5.15
N ARG A 71 -13.12 15.51 -5.54
CA ARG A 71 -11.84 15.15 -6.12
C ARG A 71 -11.65 16.07 -7.33
N PRO A 72 -10.53 16.80 -7.42
CA PRO A 72 -10.29 17.64 -8.58
C PRO A 72 -10.42 16.76 -9.84
N PRO A 73 -11.04 17.28 -10.91
CA PRO A 73 -11.31 16.50 -12.09
C PRO A 73 -10.00 15.97 -12.69
N LYS A 74 -10.11 14.80 -13.33
CA LYS A 74 -9.00 13.91 -13.73
C LYS A 74 -7.90 14.56 -14.60
N TYR A 75 -8.11 15.77 -15.14
CA TYR A 75 -7.25 16.46 -16.11
C TYR A 75 -6.14 17.34 -15.52
N TRP A 76 -5.89 17.34 -14.21
CA TRP A 76 -4.79 18.12 -13.62
C TRP A 76 -3.37 17.56 -13.87
N HIS A 77 -3.20 16.74 -14.91
CA HIS A 77 -1.92 16.31 -15.48
C HIS A 77 -1.53 17.20 -16.66
N VAL A 78 -1.42 18.51 -16.46
CA VAL A 78 -0.70 19.35 -17.43
C VAL A 78 0.62 19.72 -16.77
N VAL A 79 1.58 18.80 -16.83
CA VAL A 79 2.97 19.22 -16.83
C VAL A 79 3.13 19.94 -18.15
N SER A 80 3.26 21.27 -18.12
CA SER A 80 3.60 22.06 -19.30
C SER A 80 4.90 21.49 -19.87
N ASP A 81 4.81 20.83 -21.02
CA ASP A 81 5.95 20.22 -21.72
C ASP A 81 6.78 21.31 -22.44
N THR A 82 7.10 22.37 -21.70
CA THR A 82 7.95 23.49 -22.11
C THR A 82 9.44 23.12 -22.04
N GLY A 83 9.76 21.83 -22.13
CA GLY A 83 11.11 21.36 -22.39
C GLY A 83 11.51 21.64 -23.84
N LYS A 84 12.82 21.69 -24.11
CA LYS A 84 13.31 21.67 -25.50
C LYS A 84 12.70 20.46 -26.22
N PRO A 85 12.28 20.58 -27.49
CA PRO A 85 11.74 19.44 -28.22
C PRO A 85 12.73 18.28 -28.11
N THR A 86 12.24 17.10 -27.74
CA THR A 86 13.07 15.90 -27.75
C THR A 86 13.65 15.74 -29.15
N PRO A 87 14.99 15.75 -29.33
CA PRO A 87 15.59 15.61 -30.64
C PRO A 87 15.17 14.25 -31.22
N PHE A 88 15.02 14.20 -32.54
CA PHE A 88 14.71 12.96 -33.24
C PHE A 88 15.81 11.92 -32.99
N VAL A 89 15.43 10.77 -32.42
CA VAL A 89 16.30 9.60 -32.26
C VAL A 89 15.71 8.47 -33.11
N PRO A 90 16.35 8.09 -34.23
CA PRO A 90 15.89 6.96 -35.03
C PRO A 90 15.95 5.67 -34.22
N LEU A 91 14.79 5.08 -33.90
CA LEU A 91 14.70 3.84 -33.11
C LEU A 91 15.09 2.57 -33.90
N ARG A 92 15.27 2.67 -35.22
CA ARG A 92 15.45 1.52 -36.12
C ARG A 92 16.52 1.68 -37.20
N GLU A 93 17.23 2.81 -37.23
CA GLU A 93 18.34 3.01 -38.15
C GLU A 93 19.66 2.90 -37.38
N PRO A 94 20.68 2.22 -37.91
CA PRO A 94 22.02 2.28 -37.33
C PRO A 94 22.51 3.74 -37.40
N PHE A 95 23.02 4.27 -36.29
CA PHE A 95 23.68 5.57 -36.31
C PHE A 95 25.11 5.40 -36.83
N GLU A 96 25.59 6.34 -37.65
CA GLU A 96 27.01 6.41 -37.99
C GLU A 96 27.76 7.15 -36.88
N LEU A 97 28.78 6.50 -36.32
CA LEU A 97 29.73 7.12 -35.40
C LEU A 97 30.67 8.01 -36.23
N VAL A 98 30.38 9.31 -36.30
CA VAL A 98 31.34 10.29 -36.82
C VAL A 98 32.41 10.52 -35.76
N GLY A 99 33.58 9.93 -35.98
CA GLY A 99 34.82 10.23 -35.27
C GLY A 99 35.60 11.35 -35.94
#